data_AF-A0A6G1SW12-F1
#
_entry.id   AF-A0A6G1SW12-F1
#
_cell.length_a   1.000
_cell.length_b   1.000
_cell.length_c   1.000
_cell.angle_alpha   90.00
_cell.angle_beta   90.00
_cell.angle_gamma   90.00
#
_symmetry.space_group_name_H-M   'P 1'
#
loop_
_entity.id
_entity.type
_entity.pdbx_description
1 polymer ?
#
loop_
_entity_poly.entity_id
_entity_poly.type
_entity_poly.pdbx_seq_one_letter_code
_entity_poly.pdbx_strand_id
1 'polypeptide(L)' 'MARTTISLPDDLLKRIKVLAAERGTSMAGFIREAVEEKAAARRPMPRSIGIAESSGPGYTARDAGDIHFEPRTWRSS' A
#
# COMPACT_ATOMS: atom_id res chain seq x y z
N MET A 1 -6.21 -12.43 -20.33
CA MET A 1 -7.19 -11.66 -19.53
C MET A 1 -8.36 -12.57 -19.19
N ALA A 2 -8.91 -12.45 -17.98
CA ALA A 2 -10.17 -13.12 -17.61
C ALA A 2 -11.36 -12.22 -17.94
N ARG A 3 -12.48 -12.82 -18.36
CA ARG A 3 -13.74 -12.09 -18.63
C ARG A 3 -14.60 -12.13 -17.37
N THR A 4 -15.02 -10.96 -16.91
CA THR A 4 -15.90 -10.82 -15.75
C THR A 4 -17.17 -10.08 -16.16
N THR A 5 -18.33 -10.62 -15.81
CA THR A 5 -19.62 -9.94 -15.93
C THR A 5 -19.97 -9.32 -14.59
N ILE A 6 -20.28 -8.02 -14.58
CA ILE A 6 -20.72 -7.29 -13.40
C ILE A 6 -22.07 -6.63 -13.68
N SER A 7 -22.92 -6.57 -12.67
CA SER A 7 -24.17 -5.82 -12.73
C SER A 7 -23.91 -4.39 -12.30
N LEU A 8 -24.39 -3.42 -13.07
CA LEU A 8 -24.29 -1.99 -12.77
C LEU A 8 -25.68 -1.37 -12.91
N PRO A 9 -26.03 -0.36 -12.08
CA PRO A 9 -27.21 0.44 -12.32
C PRO A 9 -27.14 1.13 -13.70
N ASP A 10 -28.26 1.20 -14.41
CA ASP A 10 -28.32 1.75 -15.77
C ASP A 10 -27.81 3.19 -15.85
N ASP A 11 -28.12 4.01 -14.84
CA ASP A 11 -27.68 5.41 -14.80
C ASP A 11 -26.17 5.54 -14.56
N LEU A 12 -25.57 4.58 -13.87
CA LEU A 12 -24.12 4.51 -13.77
C LEU A 12 -23.51 4.11 -15.12
N LEU A 13 -24.08 3.11 -15.79
CA LEU A 13 -23.62 2.69 -17.11
C LEU A 13 -23.66 3.85 -18.11
N LYS A 14 -24.75 4.63 -18.16
CA LYS A 14 -24.89 5.82 -19.01
C LYS A 14 -23.77 6.84 -18.74
N ARG A 15 -23.51 7.16 -17.47
CA ARG A 15 -22.44 8.11 -17.09
C ARG A 15 -21.07 7.62 -17.51
N ILE A 16 -20.77 6.32 -17.33
CA ILE A 16 -19.50 5.74 -17.79
C ILE A 16 -19.36 5.90 -19.31
N LYS A 17 -20.44 5.73 -20.08
CA LYS A 17 -20.38 5.93 -21.55
C LYS A 17 -19.99 7.34 -21.94
N VAL A 18 -20.61 8.33 -21.28
CA VAL A 18 -20.32 9.74 -21.52
C VAL A 18 -18.87 10.05 -21.17
N LEU A 19 -18.42 9.65 -19.98
CA LEU A 19 -17.05 9.89 -19.53
C LEU A 19 -15.99 9.22 -20.43
N ALA A 20 -16.26 8.00 -20.90
CA ALA A 20 -15.36 7.32 -21.83
C ALA A 20 -15.28 8.06 -23.18
N ALA A 21 -16.40 8.57 -23.68
CA ALA A 21 -16.45 9.36 -24.90
C ALA A 21 -15.71 10.70 -24.76
N GLU A 22 -15.91 11.40 -23.63
CA GLU A 22 -15.22 12.66 -23.31
C GLU A 22 -13.70 12.48 -23.24
N ARG A 23 -13.22 11.36 -22.68
CA ARG A 23 -11.79 11.01 -22.65
C ARG A 23 -11.25 10.43 -23.95
N GLY A 24 -12.09 10.19 -24.96
CA GLY A 24 -11.69 9.55 -26.22
C GLY A 24 -11.19 8.11 -26.06
N THR A 25 -11.67 7.38 -25.05
CA THR A 25 -11.26 5.99 -24.77
C THR A 25 -12.43 5.02 -24.91
N SER A 26 -12.12 3.73 -25.02
CA SER A 26 -13.14 2.70 -25.01
C SER A 26 -13.74 2.53 -23.60
N MET A 27 -15.00 2.09 -23.52
CA MET A 27 -15.66 1.75 -22.26
C MET A 27 -14.81 0.80 -21.40
N ALA A 28 -14.25 -0.23 -22.03
CA ALA A 28 -13.46 -1.25 -21.36
C ALA A 28 -12.11 -0.70 -20.89
N GLY A 29 -11.51 0.23 -21.65
CA GLY A 29 -10.31 0.96 -21.24
C GLY A 29 -10.57 1.82 -20.02
N PHE A 30 -11.63 2.62 -20.05
CA PHE A 30 -12.04 3.47 -18.92
C PHE A 30 -12.34 2.66 -17.65
N ILE A 31 -13.12 1.58 -17.77
CA ILE A 31 -13.45 0.71 -16.62
C ILE A 31 -12.18 0.06 -16.06
N ARG A 32 -11.28 -0.41 -16.92
CA ARG A 32 -10.00 -1.00 -16.49
C ARG A 32 -9.16 0.00 -15.71
N GLU A 33 -8.97 1.20 -16.25
CA GLU A 33 -8.21 2.27 -15.61
C GLU A 33 -8.78 2.57 -14.22
N ALA A 34 -10.10 2.79 -14.11
CA ALA A 34 -10.76 3.06 -12.84
C ALA A 34 -10.59 1.92 -11.82
N VAL A 35 -10.63 0.66 -12.26
CA VAL A 35 -10.41 -0.51 -11.40
C VAL A 35 -8.96 -0.58 -10.94
N GLU A 36 -8.00 -0.32 -11.83
CA GLU A 36 -6.57 -0.30 -11.52
C GLU A 36 -6.23 0.83 -10.54
N GLU A 37 -6.73 2.04 -10.77
CA GLU A 37 -6.59 3.18 -9.86
C GLU A 37 -7.16 2.84 -8.48
N LYS A 38 -8.37 2.25 -8.42
CA LYS A 38 -8.99 1.90 -7.15
C LYS A 38 -8.24 0.78 -6.43
N ALA A 39 -7.73 -0.21 -7.16
CA ALA A 39 -6.93 -1.29 -6.61
C ALA A 39 -5.59 -0.78 -6.06
N ALA A 40 -4.91 0.12 -6.79
CA ALA A 40 -3.68 0.76 -6.36
C ALA A 40 -3.90 1.65 -5.12
N ALA A 41 -4.99 2.43 -5.10
CA ALA A 41 -5.35 3.25 -3.95
C ALA A 41 -5.73 2.42 -2.72
N ARG A 42 -6.26 1.20 -2.91
CA ARG A 42 -6.63 0.28 -1.82
C ARG A 42 -5.45 -0.58 -1.34
N ARG A 43 -4.19 -0.24 -1.67
CA ARG A 43 -3.03 -0.96 -1.12
C ARG A 43 -3.18 -0.97 0.41
N PRO A 44 -3.41 -2.14 1.05
CA PRO A 44 -3.56 -2.19 2.48
C PRO A 44 -2.27 -1.61 3.07
N MET A 45 -2.42 -0.63 3.97
CA MET A 45 -1.32 -0.16 4.80
C MET A 45 -0.59 -1.40 5.31
N PRO A 46 0.74 -1.51 5.13
CA PRO A 46 1.45 -2.73 5.48
C PRO A 46 1.06 -3.11 6.91
N ARG A 47 0.37 -4.25 7.06
CA ARG A 47 -0.10 -4.76 8.37
C ARG A 47 1.05 -5.21 9.27
N SER A 48 2.27 -5.01 8.81
CA SER A 48 3.51 -5.10 9.54
C SER A 48 4.49 -4.12 8.88
N ILE A 49 4.58 -2.90 9.41
CA ILE A 49 5.92 -2.39 9.69
C ILE A 49 6.41 -3.37 10.76
N GLY A 50 7.38 -4.23 10.41
CA GLY A 50 7.97 -5.12 11.40
C GLY A 50 8.24 -4.31 12.67
N ILE A 51 7.73 -4.81 13.80
CA ILE A 51 7.89 -4.33 15.18
C ILE A 51 8.93 -3.21 15.25
N ALA A 52 8.47 -1.96 15.24
CA ALA A 52 9.21 -0.84 15.77
C ALA A 52 8.52 -0.43 17.08
N GLU A 53 8.50 -1.35 18.05
CA GLU A 53 8.43 -0.96 19.44
C GLU A 53 9.81 -0.41 19.83
N SER A 54 10.08 0.82 19.44
CA SER A 54 11.13 1.62 20.07
C SER A 54 10.46 2.43 21.18
N SER A 55 10.00 1.76 22.23
CA SER A 55 9.86 2.40 23.55
C SER A 55 11.25 2.54 24.15
N GLY A 56 12.03 3.50 23.66
CA GLY A 56 13.40 3.77 24.10
C GLY A 56 14.03 4.87 23.25
N PRO A 57 14.88 5.75 23.84
CA PRO A 57 15.42 6.91 23.15
C PRO A 57 16.18 6.48 21.89
N GLY A 58 16.00 7.24 20.81
CA GLY A 58 16.37 6.88 19.46
C GLY A 58 17.82 6.45 19.31
N TYR A 59 18.03 5.15 19.16
CA TYR A 59 19.25 4.58 18.60
C TYR A 59 18.92 4.18 17.18
N THR A 60 19.47 4.92 16.23
CA THR A 60 19.34 4.61 14.82
C THR A 60 20.38 3.57 14.44
N ALA A 61 20.16 2.84 13.33
CA ALA A 61 21.15 1.90 12.78
C ALA A 61 22.52 2.54 12.47
N ARG A 62 22.60 3.88 12.51
CA ARG A 62 23.83 4.66 12.37
C ARG A 62 24.71 4.62 13.62
N ASP A 63 24.13 4.38 14.79
CA ASP A 63 24.81 4.46 16.09
C ASP A 63 25.41 3.11 16.53
N ALA A 64 25.16 2.03 15.78
CA ALA A 64 25.55 0.66 16.14
C ALA A 64 27.07 0.44 16.23
N GLY A 65 27.87 1.28 15.57
CA GLY A 65 29.34 1.22 15.62
C GLY A 65 29.96 1.86 16.87
N ASP A 66 29.22 2.76 17.54
CA ASP A 66 29.72 3.57 18.65
C ASP A 66 29.26 3.05 20.03
N ILE A 67 28.53 1.92 20.07
CA ILE A 67 28.06 1.32 21.31
C ILE A 67 29.20 0.52 21.94
N HIS A 68 29.92 1.14 22.88
CA HIS A 68 30.80 0.41 23.79
C HIS A 68 29.95 -0.34 24.84
N PHE A 69 29.78 -1.65 24.65
CA PHE A 69 29.23 -2.52 25.68
C PHE A 69 30.31 -2.76 26.74
N GLU A 70 30.17 -2.16 27.93
CA GLU A 70 30.96 -2.61 29.07
C GLU A 70 30.53 -4.03 29.45
N PRO A 71 31.45 -5.01 29.50
CA PRO A 71 31.11 -6.37 29.88
C PRO A 71 30.64 -6.40 31.34
N ARG A 72 29.40 -6.87 31.56
CA ARG A 72 28.86 -7.09 32.90
C ARG A 72 29.77 -8.06 33.68
N THR A 73 30.18 -7.66 34.88
CA THR A 73 31.00 -8.45 35.81
C THR A 73 30.13 -9.46 36.56
N TRP A 74 29.92 -10.64 35.98
CA TRP A 74 29.25 -11.75 36.66
C TRP A 74 30.01 -13.08 36.51
N ARG A 75 31.31 -13.00 36.20
CA ARG A 75 32.27 -14.11 36.35
C ARG A 75 33.51 -13.62 37.09
N SER A 76 33.37 -13.50 38.40
CA SER A 76 34.49 -13.59 39.35
C SER A 76 33.94 -14.01 40.71
N SER A 77 33.71 -15.31 40.85
CA SER A 77 33.70 -16.07 42.09
C SER A 77 34.16 -17.49 41.77
#